data_AF-A0A854CIW7-F1
#
_entry.id   AF-A0A854CIW7-F1
#
_cell.length_a   1.000
_cell.length_b   1.000
_cell.length_c   1.000
_cell.angle_alpha   90.00
_cell.angle_beta   90.00
_cell.angle_gamma   90.00
#
_symmetry.space_group_name_H-M   'P 1'
#
loop_
_entity.id
_entity.type
_entity.pdbx_description
1 polymer ?
#
loop_
_entity_poly.entity_id
_entity_poly.type
_entity_poly.pdbx_seq_one_letter_code
_entity_poly.pdbx_strand_id
1 'polypeptide(L)'
;MTDLPQIRQHVTVAAGQAAPPADWWQCLVRSQMLAGSCTQGNSNCVASSNDLDGDGQLDVTAVQSQQRIRPRLRAADTQPRWVVPDRHGGSLSLDSEAKSEVSQALRNGQIQTRHNHWPELALPGDRRIHIRPSEEGLRPETRP
;
A
#
# COMPACT_ATOMS: atom_id res chain seq x y z
N MET A 1 22.06 -8.39 -11.40
CA MET A 1 20.68 -7.99 -11.70
C MET A 1 19.78 -9.05 -11.14
N THR A 2 18.83 -8.72 -10.26
CA THR A 2 17.88 -9.73 -9.79
C THR A 2 16.90 -10.05 -10.92
N ASP A 3 16.73 -11.35 -11.20
CA ASP A 3 15.84 -11.81 -12.26
C ASP A 3 14.38 -11.88 -11.77
N LEU A 4 13.43 -11.58 -12.65
CA LEU A 4 11.99 -11.43 -12.36
C LEU A 4 11.36 -12.72 -11.78
N PRO A 5 11.74 -13.94 -12.24
CA PRO A 5 11.34 -15.19 -11.61
C PRO A 5 11.83 -15.34 -10.16
N GLN A 6 13.05 -14.88 -9.84
CA GLN A 6 13.57 -14.94 -8.46
C GLN A 6 12.78 -14.03 -7.52
N ILE A 7 12.42 -12.84 -7.99
CA ILE A 7 11.62 -11.89 -7.21
C ILE A 7 10.24 -12.46 -6.88
N ARG A 8 9.62 -13.15 -7.84
CA ARG A 8 8.33 -13.82 -7.64
C ARG A 8 8.38 -14.95 -6.60
N GLN A 9 9.55 -15.54 -6.36
CA GLN A 9 9.73 -16.55 -5.30
C GLN A 9 9.86 -15.92 -3.90
N HIS A 10 10.19 -14.64 -3.82
CA HIS A 10 10.43 -13.93 -2.54
C HIS A 10 9.29 -13.00 -2.14
N VAL A 11 8.30 -12.82 -3.00
CA VAL A 11 7.12 -12.00 -2.72
C VAL A 11 5.89 -12.89 -2.69
N THR A 12 5.33 -13.07 -1.50
CA THR A 12 4.08 -13.80 -1.29
C THR A 12 2.90 -12.91 -1.64
N VAL A 13 1.92 -13.42 -2.39
CA VAL A 13 0.63 -12.73 -2.57
C VAL A 13 -0.22 -12.95 -1.33
N ALA A 14 -0.80 -11.87 -0.80
CA ALA A 14 -1.72 -11.91 0.32
C ALA A 14 -2.90 -12.88 0.08
N ALA A 15 -3.38 -13.53 1.14
CA ALA A 15 -4.43 -14.53 1.04
C ALA A 15 -5.71 -13.95 0.41
N GLY A 16 -6.31 -14.67 -0.54
CA GLY A 16 -7.55 -14.27 -1.22
C GLY A 16 -7.39 -13.10 -2.20
N GLN A 17 -6.17 -12.65 -2.47
CA GLN A 17 -5.90 -11.50 -3.35
C GLN A 17 -5.48 -11.93 -4.75
N ALA A 18 -5.75 -11.08 -5.73
CA ALA A 18 -5.27 -11.27 -7.09
C ALA A 18 -3.74 -11.13 -7.17
N ALA A 19 -3.12 -11.88 -8.08
CA ALA A 19 -1.70 -11.72 -8.36
C ALA A 19 -1.41 -10.30 -8.89
N PRO A 20 -0.32 -9.65 -8.44
CA PRO A 20 0.08 -8.35 -8.97
C PRO A 20 0.26 -8.36 -10.50
N PRO A 21 -0.15 -7.28 -11.20
CA PRO A 21 0.02 -7.14 -12.64
C PRO A 21 1.48 -7.31 -13.13
N ALA A 22 1.67 -7.78 -14.36
CA ALA A 22 2.99 -8.08 -14.92
C ALA A 22 3.94 -6.86 -14.95
N ASP A 23 3.39 -5.69 -15.27
CA ASP A 23 4.08 -4.40 -15.30
C ASP A 23 4.47 -3.89 -13.90
N TRP A 24 3.73 -4.27 -12.86
CA TRP A 24 4.12 -4.00 -11.47
C TRP A 24 5.43 -4.71 -11.10
N TRP A 25 5.55 -6.00 -11.46
CA TRP A 25 6.79 -6.76 -11.20
C TRP A 25 8.00 -6.13 -11.89
N GLN A 26 7.82 -5.64 -13.13
CA GLN A 26 8.86 -4.92 -13.85
C GLN A 26 9.23 -3.61 -13.16
N CYS A 27 8.24 -2.87 -12.65
CA CYS A 27 8.48 -1.67 -11.84
C CYS A 27 9.28 -2.00 -10.57
N LEU A 28 8.92 -3.08 -9.87
CA LEU A 28 9.60 -3.52 -8.66
C LEU A 28 11.09 -3.79 -8.91
N VAL A 29 11.42 -4.53 -9.98
CA VAL A 29 12.81 -4.82 -10.39
C VAL A 29 13.59 -3.54 -10.68
N ARG A 30 12.96 -2.60 -11.40
CA ARG A 30 13.59 -1.33 -11.80
C ARG A 30 13.74 -0.36 -10.62
N SER A 31 12.85 -0.44 -9.64
CA SER A 31 12.88 0.46 -8.49
C SER A 31 13.88 -0.01 -7.44
N GLN A 32 15.10 0.54 -7.52
CA GLN A 32 16.21 0.25 -6.61
C GLN A 32 15.84 0.37 -5.11
N MET A 33 14.84 1.20 -4.76
CA MET A 33 14.36 1.40 -3.38
C MET A 33 13.63 0.21 -2.75
N LEU A 34 12.94 -0.63 -3.53
CA LEU A 34 12.29 -1.86 -3.04
C LEU A 34 13.07 -3.11 -3.46
N ALA A 35 13.91 -2.97 -4.49
CA ALA A 35 14.80 -4.02 -4.94
C ALA A 35 15.68 -4.53 -3.79
N GLY A 36 16.27 -3.65 -2.98
CA GLY A 36 17.11 -4.08 -1.85
C GLY A 36 16.37 -5.02 -0.87
N SER A 37 15.13 -4.75 -0.52
CA SER A 37 14.44 -5.45 0.57
C SER A 37 13.54 -6.60 0.17
N CYS A 38 12.91 -6.56 -1.01
CA CYS A 38 11.98 -7.62 -1.48
C CYS A 38 12.53 -8.47 -2.62
N THR A 39 13.72 -8.14 -3.15
CA THR A 39 14.35 -8.92 -4.23
C THR A 39 15.56 -9.71 -3.75
N GLN A 40 15.90 -9.61 -2.46
CA GLN A 40 16.91 -10.43 -1.80
C GLN A 40 16.25 -11.67 -1.16
N GLY A 41 16.99 -12.78 -1.12
CA GLY A 41 16.54 -14.02 -0.47
C GLY A 41 16.26 -13.81 1.02
N ASN A 42 15.23 -14.49 1.54
CA ASN A 42 14.66 -14.35 2.89
C ASN A 42 13.86 -13.06 3.17
N SER A 43 13.44 -12.35 2.13
CA SER A 43 12.49 -11.26 2.31
C SER A 43 11.08 -11.83 2.54
N ASN A 44 10.51 -11.57 3.73
CA ASN A 44 9.12 -11.92 4.04
C ASN A 44 8.15 -10.91 3.41
N CYS A 45 8.37 -10.60 2.13
CA CYS A 45 7.62 -9.58 1.42
C CYS A 45 6.26 -10.10 1.02
N VAL A 46 5.25 -9.25 1.22
CA VAL A 46 3.86 -9.58 0.94
C VAL A 46 3.31 -8.52 0.01
N ALA A 47 2.76 -8.94 -1.11
CA ALA A 47 2.04 -8.10 -2.05
C ALA A 47 0.53 -8.28 -1.88
N SER A 48 -0.20 -7.18 -1.76
CA SER A 48 -1.67 -7.16 -1.82
C SER A 48 -2.09 -6.35 -3.03
N SER A 49 -3.07 -6.85 -3.77
CA SER A 49 -3.62 -6.22 -4.97
C SER A 49 -5.09 -5.88 -4.71
N ASN A 50 -5.33 -4.72 -4.11
CA ASN A 50 -6.66 -4.21 -3.77
C ASN A 50 -6.83 -2.82 -4.35
N ASP A 51 -8.06 -2.43 -4.65
CA ASP A 51 -8.40 -1.02 -4.90
C ASP A 51 -8.43 -0.29 -3.54
N LEU A 52 -7.33 0.40 -3.20
CA LEU A 52 -7.16 1.04 -1.90
C LEU A 52 -7.78 2.44 -1.88
N ASP A 53 -7.77 3.16 -2.99
CA ASP A 53 -8.34 4.51 -3.08
C ASP A 53 -9.81 4.54 -3.57
N GLY A 54 -10.31 3.42 -4.09
CA GLY A 54 -11.70 3.25 -4.52
C GLY A 54 -11.95 3.73 -5.95
N ASP A 55 -10.91 3.90 -6.77
CA ASP A 55 -11.02 4.41 -8.14
C ASP A 55 -11.35 3.33 -9.19
N GLY A 56 -11.48 2.06 -8.75
CA GLY A 56 -11.72 0.90 -9.59
C GLY A 56 -10.46 0.30 -10.24
N GLN A 57 -9.28 0.86 -9.97
CA GLN A 57 -7.99 0.31 -10.38
C GLN A 57 -7.34 -0.46 -9.22
N LEU A 58 -6.46 -1.40 -9.59
CA LEU A 58 -5.73 -2.17 -8.58
C LEU A 58 -4.53 -1.36 -8.08
N ASP A 59 -4.49 -1.16 -6.78
CA ASP A 59 -3.28 -0.75 -6.07
C ASP A 59 -2.51 -1.96 -5.60
N VAL A 60 -1.19 -1.88 -5.69
CA VAL A 60 -0.33 -2.96 -5.23
C VAL A 60 0.57 -2.46 -4.12
N THR A 61 0.30 -2.96 -2.91
CA THR A 61 1.11 -2.64 -1.74
C THR A 61 2.07 -3.76 -1.45
N ALA A 62 3.36 -3.43 -1.30
CA ALA A 62 4.38 -4.35 -0.83
C ALA A 62 4.82 -3.97 0.60
N VAL A 63 4.85 -4.97 1.49
CA VAL A 63 5.35 -4.82 2.86
C VAL A 63 6.47 -5.80 3.11
N GLN A 64 7.59 -5.30 3.58
CA GLN A 64 8.62 -6.13 4.21
C GLN A 64 8.31 -6.23 5.71
N SER A 65 8.27 -7.45 6.24
CA SER A 65 8.02 -7.67 7.67
C SER A 65 8.93 -6.77 8.53
N GLN A 66 8.32 -6.04 9.47
CA GLN A 66 8.98 -5.22 10.50
C GLN A 66 9.64 -3.89 10.09
N GLN A 67 9.69 -3.53 8.80
CA GLN A 67 10.36 -2.29 8.39
C GLN A 67 9.38 -1.16 8.10
N ARG A 68 8.75 -1.18 6.92
CA ARG A 68 7.90 -0.11 6.39
C ARG A 68 6.91 -0.69 5.38
N ILE A 69 5.71 -0.11 5.37
CA ILE A 69 4.69 -0.35 4.34
C ILE A 69 4.90 0.66 3.23
N ARG A 70 5.00 0.20 1.99
CA ARG A 70 5.19 1.05 0.81
C ARG A 70 4.13 0.72 -0.23
N PRO A 71 3.01 1.46 -0.24
CA PRO A 71 2.02 1.33 -1.30
C PRO A 71 2.62 1.81 -2.64
N ARG A 72 2.28 1.10 -3.72
CA ARG A 72 2.47 1.57 -5.09
C ARG A 72 1.09 1.65 -5.72
N LEU A 73 0.74 2.85 -6.16
CA LEU A 73 -0.54 3.10 -6.81
C LEU A 73 -0.34 3.09 -8.31
N ARG A 74 -1.34 2.63 -9.05
CA ARG A 74 -1.34 2.74 -10.51
C ARG A 74 -1.93 4.11 -10.86
N ALA A 75 -1.08 5.04 -11.30
CA ALA A 75 -1.58 6.34 -11.73
C ALA A 75 -2.40 6.17 -13.03
N ALA A 76 -3.62 6.71 -13.04
CA ALA A 76 -4.53 6.71 -14.17
C ALA A 76 -4.18 7.77 -15.25
N ASP A 77 -2.89 8.09 -15.46
CA ASP A 77 -2.47 9.05 -16.48
C ASP A 77 -2.53 8.44 -17.90
N THR A 78 -2.29 9.25 -18.95
CA THR A 78 -2.32 8.82 -20.36
C THR A 78 -1.39 7.65 -20.67
N GLN A 79 -0.45 7.34 -19.78
CA GLN A 79 0.39 6.14 -19.81
C GLN A 79 0.50 5.57 -18.39
N PRO A 80 -0.32 4.57 -18.02
CA PRO A 80 -0.44 4.13 -16.65
C PRO A 80 0.92 3.72 -16.09
N ARG A 81 1.33 4.40 -15.02
CA ARG A 81 2.62 4.16 -14.35
C ARG A 81 2.45 3.91 -12.86
N TRP A 82 3.34 3.07 -12.35
CA TRP A 82 3.40 2.74 -10.93
C TRP A 82 4.15 3.82 -10.15
N VAL A 83 3.46 4.55 -9.28
CA VAL A 83 4.02 5.63 -8.46
C VAL A 83 4.06 5.23 -6.99
N VAL A 84 5.04 5.77 -6.26
CA VAL A 84 5.00 5.75 -4.79
C VAL A 84 4.31 7.06 -4.38
N PRO A 85 3.20 7.03 -3.61
CA PRO A 85 2.66 8.26 -3.06
C PRO A 85 3.73 8.95 -2.20
N ASP A 86 3.84 10.27 -2.32
CA ASP A 86 4.88 11.16 -1.76
C ASP A 86 5.46 10.73 -0.37
N ARG A 87 6.73 11.11 -0.07
CA ARG A 87 7.41 10.90 1.22
C ARG A 87 6.59 11.29 2.45
N HIS A 88 5.64 12.24 2.35
CA HIS A 88 4.74 12.59 3.45
C HIS A 88 3.53 11.65 3.61
N GLY A 89 3.15 10.90 2.57
CA GLY A 89 2.05 9.92 2.60
C GLY A 89 2.47 8.45 2.48
N GLY A 90 3.71 8.16 2.09
CA GLY A 90 4.12 6.82 1.63
C GLY A 90 4.93 5.97 2.62
N SER A 91 5.21 6.44 3.83
CA SER A 91 5.75 5.62 4.93
C SER A 91 4.82 5.75 6.11
N LEU A 92 4.03 4.72 6.41
CA LEU A 92 3.40 4.66 7.73
C LEU A 92 4.53 4.50 8.76
N SER A 93 4.75 5.54 9.57
CA SER A 93 5.64 5.47 10.72
C SER A 93 4.88 4.82 11.86
N LEU A 94 4.89 3.50 11.85
CA LEU A 94 4.27 2.65 12.87
C LEU A 94 5.32 2.28 13.92
N ASP A 95 4.91 2.08 15.17
CA ASP A 95 5.73 1.37 16.16
C ASP A 95 5.88 -0.12 15.78
N SER A 96 6.72 -0.86 16.50
CA SER A 96 7.01 -2.26 16.17
C SER A 96 5.78 -3.19 16.25
N GLU A 97 4.86 -2.91 17.17
CA GLU A 97 3.65 -3.72 17.38
C GLU A 97 2.68 -3.50 16.23
N ALA A 98 2.37 -2.23 15.93
CA ALA A 98 1.53 -1.84 14.81
C ALA A 98 2.12 -2.30 13.46
N LYS A 99 3.45 -2.30 13.29
CA LYS A 99 4.09 -2.90 12.10
C LYS A 99 3.81 -4.39 11.97
N SER A 100 3.87 -5.12 13.09
CA SER A 100 3.63 -6.56 13.11
C SER A 100 2.18 -6.87 12.76
N GLU A 101 1.25 -6.16 13.42
CA GLU A 101 -0.19 -6.29 13.19
C GLU A 101 -0.55 -6.02 11.74
N VAL A 102 -0.11 -4.89 11.18
CA VAL A 102 -0.41 -4.56 9.78
C VAL A 102 0.25 -5.55 8.81
N SER A 103 1.46 -6.02 9.11
CA SER A 103 2.10 -7.07 8.28
C SER A 103 1.28 -8.37 8.28
N GLN A 104 0.69 -8.74 9.42
CA GLN A 104 -0.09 -9.96 9.56
C GLN A 104 -1.47 -9.82 8.94
N ALA A 105 -2.13 -8.67 9.14
CA ALA A 105 -3.37 -8.32 8.48
C ALA A 105 -3.22 -8.31 6.94
N LEU A 106 -2.11 -7.77 6.42
CA LEU A 106 -1.82 -7.82 4.99
C LEU A 106 -1.68 -9.26 4.48
N ARG A 107 -0.90 -10.11 5.18
CA ARG A 107 -0.74 -11.54 4.79
C ARG A 107 -2.07 -12.25 4.71
N ASN A 108 -2.94 -11.98 5.66
CA ASN A 108 -4.23 -12.63 5.78
C ASN A 108 -5.30 -12.02 4.88
N GLY A 109 -4.97 -11.00 4.05
CA GLY A 109 -5.96 -10.31 3.22
C GLY A 109 -7.00 -9.52 4.03
N GLN A 110 -6.66 -9.12 5.25
CA GLN A 110 -7.54 -8.44 6.20
C GLN A 110 -7.44 -6.91 6.13
N ILE A 111 -6.61 -6.36 5.23
CA ILE A 111 -6.53 -4.92 5.03
C ILE A 111 -7.78 -4.44 4.29
N GLN A 112 -8.54 -3.60 4.95
CA GLN A 112 -9.70 -2.91 4.40
C GLN A 112 -9.40 -1.43 4.32
N THR A 113 -9.78 -0.80 3.21
CA THR A 113 -9.78 0.65 3.11
C THR A 113 -11.10 1.19 3.59
N ARG A 114 -11.03 2.30 4.31
CA ARG A 114 -12.22 3.05 4.70
C ARG A 114 -12.18 4.34 3.92
N HIS A 115 -13.15 4.48 3.02
CA HIS A 115 -13.39 5.76 2.39
C HIS A 115 -13.86 6.73 3.46
N ASN A 116 -13.11 7.81 3.67
CA ASN A 116 -13.55 8.86 4.57
C ASN A 116 -14.64 9.65 3.84
N HIS A 117 -15.84 9.76 4.41
CA HIS A 117 -16.94 10.51 3.80
C HIS A 117 -16.60 11.99 3.59
N TRP A 118 -15.60 12.49 4.31
CA TRP A 118 -15.09 13.84 4.15
C TRP A 118 -13.99 13.87 3.09
N PRO A 119 -14.18 14.64 2.00
CA PRO A 119 -13.14 14.80 1.00
C PRO A 119 -11.92 15.52 1.59
N GLU A 120 -10.77 15.26 0.98
CA GLU A 120 -9.56 16.04 1.25
C GLU A 120 -9.73 17.47 0.74
N LEU A 121 -9.38 18.47 1.54
CA LEU A 121 -9.47 19.87 1.10
C LEU A 121 -8.19 20.26 0.37
N ALA A 122 -8.36 20.84 -0.82
CA ALA A 122 -7.28 21.41 -1.61
C ALA A 122 -7.25 22.95 -1.47
N LEU A 123 -6.11 23.50 -1.08
CA LEU A 123 -5.85 24.94 -1.03
C LEU A 123 -4.97 25.39 -2.21
N PRO A 124 -4.91 26.69 -2.52
CA PRO A 124 -3.99 27.22 -3.52
C PRO A 124 -2.55 26.74 -3.30
N GLY A 125 -1.85 26.39 -4.39
CA GLY A 125 -0.51 25.81 -4.34
C GLY A 125 -0.49 24.31 -3.99
N ASP A 126 -1.60 23.60 -4.21
CA ASP A 126 -1.75 22.16 -3.98
C ASP A 126 -1.58 21.72 -2.52
N ARG A 127 -1.71 22.66 -1.57
CA ARG A 127 -1.65 22.34 -0.14
C ARG A 127 -2.89 21.56 0.26
N ARG A 128 -2.69 20.32 0.70
CA ARG A 128 -3.75 19.40 1.10
C ARG A 128 -4.02 19.44 2.60
N ILE A 129 -5.29 19.39 2.98
CA ILE A 129 -5.73 19.20 4.37
C ILE A 129 -6.54 17.91 4.45
N HIS A 130 -6.00 16.93 5.17
CA HIS A 130 -6.72 15.71 5.50
C HIS A 130 -7.64 15.96 6.71
N ILE A 131 -8.94 15.82 6.49
CA ILE A 131 -9.91 15.81 7.59
C ILE A 131 -9.90 14.41 8.18
N ARG A 132 -9.50 14.26 9.45
CA ARG A 132 -9.62 12.99 10.17
C ARG A 132 -10.71 13.14 11.24
N PRO A 133 -11.84 12.40 11.16
CA PRO A 133 -12.81 12.42 12.23
C PRO A 133 -12.17 11.89 13.53
N SER A 134 -12.55 12.47 14.67
CA SER A 134 -12.15 11.94 15.97
C SER A 134 -12.81 10.59 16.23
N GLU A 135 -12.21 9.76 17.10
CA GLU A 135 -12.82 8.48 17.51
C GLU A 135 -14.23 8.68 18.08
N GLU A 136 -14.45 9.77 18.81
CA GLU A 136 -15.75 10.14 19.38
C GLU A 136 -16.80 10.41 18.30
N GLY A 137 -16.43 11.12 17.22
CA GLY A 137 -17.32 11.40 16.09
C GLY A 137 -17.60 10.21 15.18
N LEU A 138 -16.85 9.11 15.31
CA LEU A 138 -17.07 7.84 14.60
C LEU A 138 -18.01 6.89 15.36
N ARG A 139 -18.32 7.18 16.62
CA ARG A 139 -19.26 6.36 17.39
C ARG A 139 -20.66 6.61 16.82
N PRO A 140 -21.41 5.58 16.43
CA PRO A 140 -22.80 5.75 16.05
C PRO A 140 -23.53 6.37 17.25
N GLU A 141 -24.25 7.48 17.02
CA GLU A 141 -25.12 8.04 18.05
C GLU A 141 -26.10 6.95 18.49
N THR A 142 -26.01 6.52 19.74
CA THR A 142 -27.05 5.72 20.38
C THR A 142 -28.32 6.55 20.38
N ARG A 143 -29.16 6.34 19.37
CA ARG A 143 -30.48 6.94 19.29
C ARG A 143 -31.34 6.36 20.44
N PRO A 144 -32.01 7.20 21.24
CA PRO A 144 -32.98 6.73 22.24
C PRO A 144 -34.21 6.09 21.60
#